data_AF-A0A821MXT6-F1
#
_entry.id   AF-A0A821MXT6-F1
#
_cell.length_a   1.000
_cell.length_b   1.000
_cell.length_c   1.000
_cell.angle_alpha   90.00
_cell.angle_beta   90.00
_cell.angle_gamma   90.00
#
_symmetry.space_group_name_H-M   'P 1'
#
loop_
_entity.id
_entity.type
_entity.pdbx_description
1 polymer ?
#
loop_
_entity_poly.entity_id
_entity_poly.type
_entity_poly.pdbx_seq_one_letter_code
_entity_poly.pdbx_strand_id
1 'polypeptide(L)'
;VINNNEPKRITTFRTIPFIQKSLIIHWSIPFHLVFIELYNKIYYLAVIQNIYNRSTIINKMINSLDRCQHINELFNETFIKMHILRRIKYYHLPCQRYSSNLSCFYDDIYMCLCYDYKQQRLANCFE
;
A
#
# COMPACT_ATOMS: atom_id res chain seq x y z
N VAL A 1 30.17 4.03 -0.03
CA VAL A 1 29.55 2.82 0.54
C VAL A 1 28.04 2.96 0.37
N ILE A 2 27.45 2.23 -0.58
CA ILE A 2 26.02 2.35 -0.91
C ILE A 2 25.26 1.45 0.07
N ASN A 3 24.39 2.04 0.89
CA ASN A 3 23.65 1.32 1.93
C ASN A 3 22.57 0.45 1.27
N ASN A 4 22.68 -0.87 1.37
CA ASN A 4 21.74 -1.86 0.81
C ASN A 4 20.43 -2.00 1.62
N ASN A 5 20.12 -1.07 2.52
CA ASN A 5 19.05 -1.23 3.52
C ASN A 5 17.78 -0.42 3.24
N GLU A 6 17.73 0.36 2.17
CA GLU A 6 16.52 1.10 1.80
C GLU A 6 15.61 0.27 0.89
N PRO A 7 14.29 0.26 1.14
CA PRO A 7 13.34 -0.43 0.28
C PRO A 7 13.42 0.15 -1.14
N LYS A 8 13.76 -0.68 -2.13
CA LYS A 8 13.82 -0.27 -3.53
C LYS A 8 12.44 -0.36 -4.17
N ARG A 9 11.92 0.79 -4.60
CA ARG A 9 10.69 0.87 -5.40
C ARG A 9 11.00 0.58 -6.86
N ILE A 10 10.26 -0.35 -7.47
CA ILE A 10 10.31 -0.62 -8.90
C ILE A 10 8.89 -0.57 -9.43
N THR A 11 8.70 0.14 -10.54
CA THR A 11 7.38 0.31 -11.17
C THR A 11 7.40 -0.31 -12.57
N THR A 12 6.24 -0.84 -12.97
CA THR A 12 6.00 -1.28 -14.35
C THR A 12 4.63 -0.82 -14.78
N PHE A 13 4.52 -0.37 -16.02
CA PHE A 13 3.27 0.11 -16.60
C PHE A 13 2.76 -0.88 -17.64
N ARG A 14 1.44 -1.11 -17.64
CA ARG A 14 0.79 -1.90 -18.67
C ARG A 14 -0.62 -1.37 -18.93
N THR A 15 -0.94 -1.19 -20.21
CA THR A 15 -2.31 -0.87 -20.64
C THR A 15 -3.19 -2.12 -20.54
N ILE A 16 -4.36 -1.99 -19.92
CA ILE A 16 -5.34 -3.07 -19.78
C ILE A 16 -6.51 -2.74 -20.73
N PRO A 17 -6.73 -3.53 -21.79
CA PRO A 17 -7.92 -3.40 -22.64
C PRO A 17 -9.20 -3.56 -21.82
N PHE A 18 -10.25 -2.82 -22.14
CA PHE A 18 -11.50 -2.80 -21.36
C PHE A 18 -12.14 -4.18 -21.15
N ILE A 19 -12.02 -5.08 -22.13
CA ILE A 19 -12.58 -6.44 -22.07
C ILE A 19 -11.76 -7.36 -21.16
N GLN A 20 -10.49 -7.04 -20.92
CA GLN A 20 -9.56 -7.88 -20.20
C GLN A 20 -9.73 -7.73 -18.68
N LYS A 21 -10.20 -8.79 -18.02
CA LYS A 21 -10.43 -8.82 -16.57
C LYS A 21 -9.28 -9.41 -15.75
N SER A 22 -8.26 -9.95 -16.40
CA SER A 22 -7.10 -10.58 -15.76
C SER A 22 -5.80 -10.16 -16.45
N LEU A 23 -4.74 -10.05 -15.66
CA LEU A 23 -3.41 -9.65 -16.14
C LEU A 23 -2.38 -10.62 -15.60
N ILE A 24 -1.43 -11.05 -16.45
CA ILE A 24 -0.28 -11.85 -16.03
C ILE A 24 0.95 -10.94 -16.04
N ILE A 25 1.57 -10.76 -14.88
CA ILE A 25 2.82 -10.01 -14.73
C ILE A 25 3.93 -11.01 -14.45
N HIS A 26 4.95 -11.03 -15.32
CA HIS A 26 6.17 -11.80 -15.09
C HIS A 26 7.18 -10.92 -14.35
N TRP A 27 7.66 -11.41 -13.21
CA TRP A 27 8.58 -10.68 -12.36
C TRP A 27 9.71 -11.61 -11.91
N SER A 28 10.95 -11.18 -12.08
CA SER A 28 12.16 -12.01 -11.85
C SER A 28 12.98 -11.59 -10.63
N ILE A 29 12.63 -10.48 -9.99
CA ILE A 29 13.37 -9.89 -8.86
C ILE A 29 12.59 -10.13 -7.56
N PRO A 30 13.24 -10.39 -6.43
CA PRO A 30 12.55 -10.48 -5.15
C PRO A 30 11.73 -9.23 -4.82
N PHE A 31 10.54 -9.42 -4.24
CA PHE A 31 9.69 -8.34 -3.76
C PHE A 31 8.95 -8.76 -2.49
N HIS A 32 8.55 -7.79 -1.68
CA HIS A 32 7.76 -8.01 -0.46
C HIS A 32 6.33 -7.50 -0.60
N LEU A 33 6.14 -6.45 -1.38
CA LEU A 33 4.87 -5.73 -1.50
C LEU A 33 4.58 -5.44 -2.96
N VAL A 34 3.32 -5.58 -3.35
CA VAL A 34 2.84 -5.16 -4.68
C VAL A 34 1.63 -4.27 -4.49
N PHE A 35 1.73 -3.06 -5.03
CA PHE A 35 0.62 -2.14 -5.19
C PHE A 35 0.25 -2.04 -6.67
N ILE A 36 -1.03 -1.89 -6.94
CA ILE A 36 -1.55 -1.62 -8.28
C ILE A 36 -2.14 -0.22 -8.27
N GLU A 37 -1.64 0.63 -9.16
CA GLU A 37 -2.24 1.92 -9.46
C GLU A 37 -3.22 1.75 -10.63
N LEU A 38 -4.48 2.14 -10.40
CA LEU A 38 -5.51 2.23 -11.43
C LEU A 38 -5.93 3.69 -11.64
N TYR A 39 -6.95 3.91 -12.49
CA TYR A 39 -7.48 5.21 -12.87
C TYR A 39 -7.55 6.22 -11.71
N ASN A 40 -7.13 7.46 -11.96
CA ASN A 40 -7.07 8.56 -10.97
C ASN A 40 -6.18 8.31 -9.75
N LYS A 41 -5.03 7.64 -9.93
CA LYS A 41 -4.07 7.36 -8.84
C LYS A 41 -4.72 6.67 -7.65
N ILE A 42 -5.65 5.75 -7.92
CA ILE A 42 -6.26 4.91 -6.89
C ILE A 42 -5.37 3.68 -6.74
N TYR A 43 -4.86 3.49 -5.52
CA TYR A 43 -3.96 2.39 -5.22
C TYR A 43 -4.70 1.22 -4.57
N TYR A 44 -4.25 0.02 -4.90
CA TYR A 44 -4.74 -1.23 -4.32
C TYR A 44 -3.56 -2.06 -3.83
N LEU A 45 -3.67 -2.60 -2.62
CA LEU A 45 -2.73 -3.56 -2.09
C LEU A 45 -3.02 -4.94 -2.68
N ALA A 46 -2.17 -5.38 -3.61
CA ALA A 46 -2.38 -6.65 -4.30
C ALA A 46 -1.75 -7.82 -3.56
N VAL A 47 -0.51 -7.65 -3.08
CA VAL A 47 0.27 -8.75 -2.50
C VAL A 47 1.09 -8.26 -1.32
N ILE A 48 1.07 -9.02 -0.23
CA ILE A 48 2.06 -8.98 0.86
C ILE A 48 2.75 -10.34 0.90
N GLN A 49 4.06 -10.38 0.67
CA GLN A 49 4.91 -11.54 0.87
C GLN A 49 5.73 -11.37 2.15
N ASN A 50 5.36 -12.10 3.19
CA ASN A 50 6.16 -12.17 4.42
C ASN A 50 7.38 -13.08 4.25
N ILE A 51 7.29 -14.07 3.36
CA ILE A 51 8.36 -15.02 3.05
C ILE A 51 8.53 -15.04 1.54
N TYR A 52 9.73 -14.68 1.07
CA TYR A 52 10.05 -14.68 -0.34
C TYR A 52 10.15 -16.11 -0.88
N ASN A 53 9.41 -16.40 -1.95
CA ASN A 53 9.49 -17.65 -2.68
C ASN A 53 9.79 -17.39 -4.16
N ARG A 54 10.96 -17.84 -4.62
CA ARG A 54 11.61 -17.48 -5.89
C ARG A 54 10.78 -17.77 -7.15
N SER A 55 9.87 -18.74 -7.11
CA SER A 55 9.10 -19.17 -8.28
C SER A 55 7.62 -19.39 -7.93
N THR A 56 6.98 -18.38 -7.32
CA THR A 56 5.56 -18.46 -6.96
C THR A 56 4.65 -17.86 -8.01
N ILE A 57 3.59 -18.59 -8.34
CA ILE A 57 2.45 -18.05 -9.10
C ILE A 57 1.48 -17.46 -8.08
N ILE A 58 1.25 -16.15 -8.17
CA ILE A 58 0.34 -15.44 -7.27
C ILE A 58 -0.92 -15.10 -8.03
N ASN A 59 -2.03 -15.71 -7.64
CA ASN A 59 -3.35 -15.41 -8.17
C ASN A 59 -4.06 -14.46 -7.21
N LYS A 60 -4.20 -13.19 -7.60
CA LYS A 60 -4.91 -12.17 -6.82
C LYS A 60 -6.08 -11.61 -7.64
N MET A 61 -7.28 -11.73 -7.09
CA MET A 61 -8.43 -10.95 -7.55
C MET A 61 -8.49 -9.65 -6.75
N ILE A 62 -8.43 -8.52 -7.44
CA ILE A 62 -8.54 -7.20 -6.81
C ILE A 62 -10.00 -6.88 -6.56
N ASN A 63 -10.31 -6.51 -5.32
CA ASN A 63 -11.65 -6.09 -4.91
C ASN A 63 -11.61 -4.75 -4.14
N SER A 64 -12.77 -4.29 -3.67
CA SER A 64 -12.88 -3.00 -2.98
C SER A 64 -12.18 -2.93 -1.63
N LEU A 65 -11.98 -4.06 -0.94
CA LEU A 65 -11.26 -4.12 0.34
C LEU A 65 -9.74 -4.01 0.17
N ASP A 66 -9.25 -4.29 -1.04
CA ASP A 66 -7.83 -4.11 -1.38
C ASP A 66 -7.48 -2.64 -1.63
N ARG A 67 -8.48 -1.75 -1.82
CA ARG A 67 -8.27 -0.33 -2.07
C ARG A 67 -7.60 0.33 -0.87
N CYS A 68 -6.46 0.97 -1.12
CA CYS A 68 -5.86 1.87 -0.15
C CYS A 68 -6.65 3.18 -0.15
N GLN A 69 -7.04 3.66 1.02
CA GLN A 69 -7.77 4.93 1.14
C GLN A 69 -6.80 6.12 1.10
N HIS A 70 -7.23 7.22 0.49
CA HIS A 70 -6.45 8.46 0.59
C HIS A 70 -6.60 9.03 2.00
N ILE A 71 -5.57 9.70 2.52
CA ILE A 71 -5.59 10.28 3.88
C ILE A 71 -6.75 11.26 4.09
N ASN A 72 -7.18 11.91 3.00
CA ASN A 72 -8.33 12.82 2.99
C ASN A 72 -9.67 12.14 3.27
N GLU A 73 -9.77 10.82 3.04
CA GLU A 73 -10.95 10.01 3.36
C GLU A 73 -10.94 9.55 4.83
N LEU A 74 -9.78 9.62 5.49
CA LEU A 74 -9.55 9.06 6.83
C LEU A 74 -9.54 10.11 7.94
N PHE A 75 -9.22 11.36 7.62
CA PHE A 75 -9.08 12.45 8.57
C PHE A 75 -9.88 13.69 8.17
N ASN A 76 -10.20 14.51 9.18
CA ASN A 76 -10.83 15.81 8.97
C ASN A 76 -9.89 16.79 8.23
N GLU A 77 -10.48 17.78 7.56
CA GLU A 77 -9.71 18.80 6.83
C GLU A 77 -8.65 19.54 7.66
N THR A 78 -8.94 19.81 8.93
CA THR A 78 -8.00 20.50 9.82
C THR A 78 -6.73 19.70 10.03
N PHE A 79 -6.83 18.37 10.07
CA PHE A 79 -5.69 17.47 10.19
C PHE A 79 -4.85 17.44 8.91
N ILE A 80 -5.50 17.38 7.75
CA ILE A 80 -4.83 17.34 6.44
C ILE A 80 -4.00 18.62 6.23
N LYS A 81 -4.50 19.76 6.73
CA LYS A 81 -3.81 21.07 6.67
C LYS A 81 -2.61 21.18 7.63
N MET A 82 -2.41 20.22 8.54
CA MET A 82 -1.24 20.23 9.42
C MET A 82 0.05 19.92 8.64
N HIS A 83 1.17 20.44 9.15
CA HIS A 83 2.49 20.12 8.64
C HIS A 83 2.76 18.61 8.65
N ILE A 84 3.42 18.07 7.61
CA ILE A 84 3.65 16.64 7.41
C ILE A 84 4.25 15.94 8.65
N LEU A 85 5.24 16.57 9.30
CA LEU A 85 5.88 16.03 10.52
C LEU A 85 4.93 15.90 11.71
N ARG A 86 3.83 16.66 11.73
CA ARG A 86 2.76 16.48 12.73
C ARG A 86 1.82 15.37 12.30
N ARG A 87 1.42 15.35 11.03
CA ARG A 87 0.51 14.32 10.49
C ARG A 87 1.05 12.91 10.72
N ILE A 88 2.32 12.67 10.39
CA ILE A 88 2.94 11.33 10.49
C ILE A 88 2.88 10.72 11.89
N LYS A 89 2.88 11.55 12.96
CA LYS A 89 2.76 11.08 14.35
C LYS A 89 1.43 10.39 14.64
N TYR A 90 0.39 10.69 13.85
CA TYR A 90 -0.95 10.13 14.03
C TYR A 90 -1.29 9.06 12.98
N TYR A 91 -0.34 8.63 12.15
CA TYR A 91 -0.61 7.66 11.06
C TYR A 91 -0.96 6.27 11.57
N HIS A 92 -0.72 5.96 12.84
CA HIS A 92 -1.25 4.76 13.48
C HIS A 92 -2.76 4.83 13.76
N LEU A 93 -3.32 6.03 13.93
CA LEU A 93 -4.72 6.23 14.35
C LEU A 93 -5.74 5.63 13.36
N PRO A 94 -5.62 5.79 12.02
CA PRO A 94 -6.53 5.16 11.08
C PRO A 94 -6.52 3.63 11.20
N CYS A 95 -5.34 3.03 11.33
CA CYS A 95 -5.21 1.58 11.49
C CYS A 95 -5.89 1.09 12.78
N GLN A 96 -5.85 1.89 13.85
CA GLN A 96 -6.51 1.56 15.12
C GLN A 96 -8.03 1.76 15.08
N ARG A 97 -8.51 2.80 14.38
CA ARG A 97 -9.93 3.17 14.33
C ARG A 97 -10.74 2.31 13.36
N TYR A 98 -10.15 1.96 12.22
CA TYR A 98 -10.79 1.19 11.14
C TYR A 98 -10.32 -0.27 11.14
N SER A 99 -10.04 -0.80 12.35
CA SER A 99 -9.13 -1.92 12.61
C SER A 99 -9.43 -3.25 11.93
N SER A 100 -10.59 -3.48 11.32
CA SER A 100 -10.85 -4.68 10.50
C SER A 100 -10.80 -4.44 8.98
N ASN A 101 -10.96 -3.21 8.49
CA ASN A 101 -11.26 -2.98 7.08
C ASN A 101 -10.17 -2.20 6.31
N LEU A 102 -9.28 -1.51 7.03
CA LEU A 102 -8.24 -0.72 6.38
C LEU A 102 -6.93 -1.51 6.29
N SER A 103 -6.56 -2.00 5.11
CA SER A 103 -5.27 -2.71 4.91
C SER A 103 -4.12 -1.75 4.64
N CYS A 104 -4.41 -0.64 3.96
CA CYS A 104 -3.43 0.36 3.55
C CYS A 104 -4.08 1.72 3.35
N PHE A 105 -3.27 2.77 3.38
CA PHE A 105 -3.67 4.14 3.03
C PHE A 105 -2.47 4.91 2.51
N TYR A 106 -2.71 6.08 1.91
CA TYR A 106 -1.65 6.90 1.34
C TYR A 106 -1.94 8.39 1.45
N ASP A 107 -0.88 9.19 1.40
CA ASP A 107 -0.95 10.62 1.13
C ASP A 107 -0.09 10.97 -0.10
N ASP A 108 0.22 12.24 -0.31
CA ASP A 108 1.00 12.71 -1.46
C ASP A 108 2.46 12.21 -1.46
N ILE A 109 2.96 11.71 -0.33
CA ILE A 109 4.37 11.35 -0.12
C ILE A 109 4.51 9.87 0.27
N TYR A 110 3.67 9.40 1.20
CA TYR A 110 3.82 8.12 1.86
C TYR A 110 2.72 7.14 1.50
N MET A 111 3.13 5.90 1.28
CA MET A 111 2.25 4.72 1.27
C MET A 111 2.39 4.00 2.63
N CYS A 112 1.26 3.68 3.25
CA CYS A 112 1.21 3.08 4.59
C CYS A 112 0.47 1.75 4.60
N LEU A 113 1.02 0.77 5.32
CA LEU A 113 0.40 -0.53 5.60
C LEU A 113 -0.09 -0.60 7.04
N CYS A 114 -1.32 -1.06 7.23
CA CYS A 114 -1.87 -1.36 8.54
C CYS A 114 -1.67 -2.82 8.91
N TYR A 115 -0.93 -3.09 9.99
CA TYR A 115 -0.63 -4.45 10.44
C TYR A 115 -0.82 -4.58 11.95
N ASP A 116 -1.16 -5.80 12.38
CA ASP A 116 -1.33 -6.10 13.80
C ASP A 116 0.02 -6.34 14.46
N TYR A 117 0.28 -5.62 15.54
CA TYR A 117 1.48 -5.78 16.37
C TYR A 117 1.08 -5.81 17.84
N LYS A 118 1.23 -7.00 18.46
CA LYS A 118 0.74 -7.27 19.82
C LYS A 118 -0.77 -7.00 19.92
N GLN A 119 -1.19 -6.07 20.77
CA GLN A 119 -2.60 -5.69 20.99
C GLN A 119 -2.99 -4.39 20.27
N GLN A 120 -2.16 -3.92 19.33
CA GLN A 120 -2.38 -2.66 18.63
C GLN A 120 -2.19 -2.86 17.13
N ARG A 121 -3.01 -2.16 16.35
CA ARG A 121 -2.83 -2.10 14.90
C ARG A 121 -2.02 -0.86 14.56
N LEU A 122 -0.85 -1.06 13.95
CA LEU A 122 0.11 0.01 13.67
C LEU A 122 0.17 0.28 12.16
N ALA A 123 0.71 1.43 11.82
CA ALA A 123 0.99 1.83 10.45
C ALA A 123 2.50 1.75 10.19
N ASN A 124 2.89 1.10 9.09
CA ASN A 124 4.25 1.14 8.56
C ASN A 124 4.22 1.92 7.24
N CYS A 125 4.89 3.07 7.20
CA CYS A 125 4.83 4.01 6.09
C CYS A 125 6.19 4.14 5.41
N PHE A 126 6.18 4.21 4.08
CA PHE A 126 7.37 4.32 3.22
C PHE A 126 7.06 5.21 2.02
N GLU A 127 8.12 5.81 1.45
CA GLU A 127 8.10 6.69 0.27
C GLU A 127 8.29 5.91 -1.05
#